data_AF-A0A2N9LU12-F1
#
_entry.id   AF-A0A2N9LU12-F1
#
_cell.length_a   1.000
_cell.length_b   1.000
_cell.length_c   1.000
_cell.angle_alpha   90.00
_cell.angle_beta   90.00
_cell.angle_gamma   90.00
#
_symmetry.space_group_name_H-M   'P 1'
#
loop_
_entity.id
_entity.type
_entity.pdbx_description
1 polymer ?
#
loop_
_entity_poly.entity_id
_entity_poly.type
_entity_poly.pdbx_seq_one_letter_code
_entity_poly.pdbx_strand_id
1 'polypeptide(L)'
;MRTIEYAVGQVGNLRRVGNPPSAGCQPARRIPSCPTSASTRGSALLAVLWLSAALAAIGFSLANTVRSEIDRTSTEVDGLRSYYLATGAIHRAYIELLWSINMPDRRPIPQGATFVDYVFPSGNVRVEIIPEAARLDVNFTPVQDLFRLGTALGIEPERAQEIAAAIDDWRHPATEGSVFDPYYLSLTPSFRGRHASLEEIEELLLVKGVTPDIFYGTYIPAAEGAGPGEPRLVPRGGLADCLSVYGSKDRVDANTAAPAVLAAIGLGPYAISEIVERRRLAPFTEPQLFSFLQSIGVSNPRLRVEGNSIVTMRATARLRLASGQISDLKRTVAAQVKYLRAGQDPPIHILRWYDTAWSN
;
A
#
# COMPACT_ATOMS: atom_id res chain seq x y z
N MET A 1 -14.98 -31.91 28.92
CA MET A 1 -15.48 -33.00 29.77
C MET A 1 -15.83 -34.18 28.87
N ARG A 2 -14.92 -35.15 28.74
CA ARG A 2 -15.14 -36.57 28.41
C ARG A 2 -13.77 -37.25 28.35
N THR A 3 -13.49 -37.97 29.43
CA THR A 3 -12.29 -38.78 29.69
C THR A 3 -12.51 -40.17 29.11
N ILE A 4 -11.48 -40.78 28.53
CA ILE A 4 -11.46 -42.21 28.18
C ILE A 4 -10.29 -42.84 28.92
N GLU A 5 -10.62 -43.69 29.90
CA GLU A 5 -9.72 -44.60 30.60
C GLU A 5 -9.32 -45.77 29.70
N TYR A 6 -8.10 -46.30 29.86
CA TYR A 6 -7.75 -47.64 29.41
C TYR A 6 -7.09 -48.42 30.54
N ALA A 7 -7.61 -49.65 30.70
CA ALA A 7 -7.38 -50.56 31.80
C ALA A 7 -6.17 -51.50 31.60
N VAL A 8 -5.77 -52.04 32.75
CA VAL A 8 -4.69 -52.96 33.10
C VAL A 8 -4.79 -54.33 32.43
N GLY A 9 -3.63 -54.97 32.18
CA GLY A 9 -3.54 -56.41 31.91
C GLY A 9 -2.16 -56.98 32.25
N GLN A 10 -2.02 -57.60 33.43
CA GLN A 10 -0.97 -58.56 33.76
C GLN A 10 -1.51 -59.99 33.63
N VAL A 11 -0.58 -60.95 33.49
CA VAL A 11 -0.55 -62.33 34.05
C VAL A 11 -0.07 -63.33 32.98
N GLY A 12 0.86 -64.22 33.35
CA GLY A 12 1.01 -65.51 32.67
C GLY A 12 2.38 -66.17 32.72
N ASN A 13 2.75 -66.73 33.89
CA ASN A 13 3.89 -67.62 34.09
C ASN A 13 3.44 -69.08 33.87
N LEU A 14 4.16 -69.92 33.10
CA LEU A 14 4.00 -71.39 33.19
C LEU A 14 5.31 -72.14 32.85
N ARG A 15 5.61 -73.11 33.74
CA ARG A 15 6.75 -74.03 33.77
C ARG A 15 6.63 -75.18 32.76
N ARG A 16 7.76 -75.81 32.42
CA ARG A 16 7.86 -77.28 32.26
C ARG A 16 9.21 -77.83 32.73
N VAL A 17 9.16 -79.09 33.14
CA VAL A 17 10.05 -79.87 34.01
C VAL A 17 10.59 -81.08 33.21
N GLY A 18 11.81 -81.56 33.49
CA GLY A 18 12.22 -82.95 33.22
C GLY A 18 13.73 -83.21 33.00
N ASN A 19 14.36 -83.90 33.96
CA ASN A 19 15.78 -84.37 34.10
C ASN A 19 16.06 -85.70 33.31
N PRO A 20 17.21 -86.46 33.33
CA PRO A 20 18.29 -86.64 34.35
C PRO A 20 19.75 -86.92 33.75
N PRO A 21 20.70 -87.69 34.36
CA PRO A 21 21.61 -87.32 35.46
C PRO A 21 23.15 -87.56 35.23
N SER A 22 23.95 -86.95 36.13
CA SER A 22 25.23 -87.38 36.75
C SER A 22 26.45 -87.87 35.92
N ALA A 23 27.60 -87.19 36.08
CA ALA A 23 28.79 -87.66 36.84
C ALA A 23 30.05 -86.80 36.54
N GLY A 24 30.87 -86.46 37.56
CA GLY A 24 32.26 -86.04 37.32
C GLY A 24 32.86 -84.99 38.27
N CYS A 25 33.54 -85.47 39.31
CA CYS A 25 34.48 -84.87 40.26
C CYS A 25 35.22 -83.53 39.98
N GLN A 26 35.12 -82.61 40.98
CA GLN A 26 36.18 -81.86 41.74
C GLN A 26 37.31 -81.05 41.02
N PRO A 27 38.07 -80.18 41.72
CA PRO A 27 37.70 -79.02 42.56
C PRO A 27 38.61 -77.78 42.29
N ALA A 28 38.24 -76.56 42.75
CA ALA A 28 39.23 -75.56 43.23
C ALA A 28 38.53 -74.31 43.82
N ARG A 29 38.80 -74.05 45.11
CA ARG A 29 38.53 -72.78 45.80
C ARG A 29 39.29 -71.62 45.16
N ARG A 30 38.63 -70.46 44.99
CA ARG A 30 39.27 -69.14 45.09
C ARG A 30 38.44 -68.16 45.92
N ILE A 31 39.20 -67.34 46.62
CA ILE A 31 38.95 -66.40 47.72
C ILE A 31 37.98 -65.26 47.32
N PRO A 32 37.18 -64.70 48.25
CA PRO A 32 36.37 -63.51 47.99
C PRO A 32 37.24 -62.24 48.05
N SER A 33 37.26 -61.46 46.97
CA SER A 33 37.80 -60.10 46.98
C SER A 33 36.69 -59.08 47.26
N CYS A 34 36.90 -58.26 48.29
CA CYS A 34 36.12 -57.06 48.62
C CYS A 34 36.05 -56.05 47.46
N PRO A 35 35.05 -55.16 47.44
CA PRO A 35 34.76 -54.27 46.33
C PRO A 35 35.74 -53.09 46.31
N THR A 36 36.47 -52.93 45.21
CA THR A 36 37.22 -51.70 44.95
C THR A 36 36.29 -50.64 44.34
N SER A 37 36.11 -49.57 45.12
CA SER A 37 35.56 -48.26 44.74
C SER A 37 35.84 -47.87 43.28
N ALA A 38 34.78 -47.59 42.54
CA ALA A 38 34.81 -47.10 41.17
C ALA A 38 35.43 -45.69 41.13
N SER A 39 36.53 -45.53 40.38
CA SER A 39 37.13 -44.22 40.16
C SER A 39 36.31 -43.39 39.18
N THR A 40 35.62 -42.39 39.71
CA THR A 40 34.89 -41.32 39.02
C THR A 40 35.84 -40.40 38.24
N ARG A 41 36.12 -40.71 36.98
CA ARG A 41 36.93 -39.85 36.08
C ARG A 41 36.16 -39.25 34.89
N GLY A 42 34.87 -39.57 34.73
CA GLY A 42 34.03 -39.07 33.62
C GLY A 42 33.12 -37.88 33.93
N SER A 43 32.84 -37.59 35.21
CA SER A 43 31.85 -36.57 35.61
C SER A 43 32.34 -35.13 35.42
N ALA A 44 33.63 -34.86 35.66
CA ALA A 44 34.20 -33.52 35.50
C ALA A 44 34.20 -33.05 34.04
N LEU A 45 34.50 -33.94 33.08
CA LEU A 45 34.49 -33.62 31.66
C LEU A 45 33.07 -33.32 31.15
N LEU A 46 32.07 -34.06 31.64
CA LEU A 46 30.67 -33.82 31.32
C LEU A 46 30.20 -32.46 31.87
N ALA A 47 30.58 -32.10 33.10
CA ALA A 47 30.26 -30.79 33.68
C ALA A 47 30.86 -29.63 32.86
N VAL A 48 32.12 -29.76 32.41
CA VAL A 48 32.77 -28.76 31.55
C VAL A 48 32.07 -28.66 30.20
N LEU A 49 31.76 -29.79 29.55
CA LEU A 49 31.05 -29.79 28.27
C LEU A 49 29.67 -29.14 28.36
N TRP A 50 28.91 -29.41 29.43
CA TRP A 50 27.62 -28.76 29.65
C TRP A 50 27.76 -27.28 29.96
N LEU A 51 28.76 -26.87 30.74
CA LEU A 51 29.03 -25.46 31.00
C LEU A 51 29.43 -24.73 29.71
N SER A 52 30.29 -25.32 28.89
CA SER A 52 30.67 -24.79 27.58
C SER A 52 29.48 -24.73 26.63
N ALA A 53 28.63 -25.76 26.59
CA ALA A 53 27.41 -25.77 25.78
C ALA A 53 26.41 -24.68 26.22
N ALA A 54 26.21 -24.50 27.53
CA ALA A 54 25.37 -23.44 28.08
C ALA A 54 25.92 -22.05 27.76
N LEU A 55 27.24 -21.85 27.92
CA LEU A 55 27.89 -20.59 27.57
C LEU A 55 27.81 -20.30 26.07
N ALA A 56 27.99 -21.32 25.22
CA ALA A 56 27.85 -21.19 23.77
C ALA A 56 26.41 -20.84 23.37
N ALA A 57 25.39 -21.45 24.01
CA ALA A 57 23.99 -21.13 23.75
C ALA A 57 23.66 -19.67 24.10
N ILE A 58 24.16 -19.17 25.24
CA ILE A 58 24.00 -17.77 25.64
C ILE A 58 24.71 -16.85 24.65
N GLY A 59 25.96 -17.15 24.30
CA GLY A 59 26.74 -16.38 23.33
C GLY A 59 26.09 -16.32 21.95
N PHE A 60 25.55 -17.45 21.49
CA PHE A 60 24.81 -17.53 20.23
C PHE A 60 23.51 -16.71 20.26
N SER A 61 22.75 -16.79 21.36
CA SER A 61 21.55 -15.98 21.54
C SER A 61 21.86 -14.49 21.49
N LEU A 62 22.89 -14.02 22.19
CA LEU A 62 23.30 -12.62 22.19
C LEU A 62 23.77 -12.17 20.80
N ALA A 63 24.56 -12.99 20.11
CA ALA A 63 25.03 -12.70 18.76
C ALA A 63 23.89 -12.53 17.76
N ASN A 64 22.86 -13.38 17.85
CA ASN A 64 21.67 -13.26 17.01
C ASN A 64 20.87 -11.99 17.34
N THR A 65 20.72 -11.65 18.62
CA THR A 65 20.07 -10.39 19.03
C THR A 65 20.81 -9.17 18.49
N VAL A 66 22.14 -9.12 18.64
CA VAL A 66 22.95 -7.99 18.14
C VAL A 66 22.86 -7.89 16.62
N ARG A 67 22.92 -9.02 15.90
CA ARG A 67 22.76 -9.02 14.44
C ARG A 67 21.41 -8.47 14.02
N SER A 68 20.33 -8.94 14.65
CA SER A 68 18.98 -8.45 14.36
C SER A 68 18.83 -6.94 14.64
N GLU A 69 19.46 -6.43 15.70
CA GLU A 69 19.40 -5.01 16.04
C GLU A 69 20.17 -4.15 15.04
N ILE A 70 21.32 -4.64 14.57
CA ILE A 70 22.10 -4.00 13.51
C ILE A 70 21.29 -3.94 12.22
N ASP A 71 20.70 -5.06 11.79
CA ASP A 71 19.91 -5.14 10.56
C ASP A 71 18.67 -4.24 10.60
N ARG A 72 18.02 -4.14 11.77
CA ARG A 72 16.90 -3.21 12.00
C ARG A 72 17.38 -1.76 11.91
N THR A 73 18.46 -1.43 12.61
CA THR A 73 19.00 -0.05 12.62
C THR A 73 19.44 0.38 11.23
N SER A 74 20.10 -0.50 10.46
CA SER A 74 20.49 -0.18 9.07
C SER A 74 19.27 0.06 8.19
N THR A 75 18.22 -0.75 8.35
CA THR A 75 16.96 -0.58 7.60
C THR A 75 16.28 0.74 7.92
N GLU A 76 16.27 1.17 9.20
CA GLU A 76 15.74 2.48 9.60
C GLU A 76 16.54 3.64 9.01
N VAL A 77 17.88 3.57 9.06
CA VAL A 77 18.77 4.59 8.47
C VAL A 77 18.56 4.69 6.95
N ASP A 78 18.46 3.56 6.26
CA ASP A 78 18.18 3.54 4.82
C ASP A 78 16.76 4.01 4.51
N GLY A 79 15.79 3.76 5.39
CA GLY A 79 14.47 4.35 5.36
C GLY A 79 14.53 5.89 5.38
N LEU A 80 15.26 6.45 6.34
CA LEU A 80 15.40 7.90 6.49
C LEU A 80 16.12 8.55 5.31
N ARG A 81 17.19 7.92 4.82
CA ARG A 81 17.92 8.37 3.62
C ARG A 81 17.02 8.36 2.38
N SER A 82 16.22 7.31 2.20
CA SER A 82 15.27 7.20 1.08
C SER A 82 14.17 8.26 1.19
N TYR A 83 13.69 8.54 2.40
CA TYR A 83 12.73 9.61 2.69
C TYR A 83 13.26 10.97 2.23
N TYR A 84 14.44 11.38 2.70
CA TYR A 84 15.01 12.68 2.29
C TYR A 84 15.40 12.73 0.80
N LEU A 85 15.76 11.59 0.21
CA LEU A 85 15.98 11.49 -1.23
C LEU A 85 14.68 11.75 -2.02
N ALA A 86 13.54 11.19 -1.57
CA ALA A 86 12.22 11.47 -2.15
C ALA A 86 11.81 12.94 -1.96
N THR A 87 11.97 13.48 -0.76
CA THR A 87 11.71 14.90 -0.43
C THR A 87 12.48 15.84 -1.34
N GLY A 88 13.79 15.61 -1.50
CA GLY A 88 14.63 16.40 -2.39
C GLY A 88 14.20 16.32 -3.86
N ALA A 89 13.71 15.17 -4.30
CA ALA A 89 13.15 15.00 -5.64
C ALA A 89 11.84 15.77 -5.84
N ILE A 90 10.95 15.80 -4.84
CA ILE A 90 9.73 16.65 -4.88
C ILE A 90 10.12 18.11 -4.99
N HIS A 91 11.09 18.56 -4.18
CA HIS A 91 11.56 19.95 -4.22
C HIS A 91 12.09 20.35 -5.58
N ARG A 92 12.87 19.47 -6.21
CA ARG A 92 13.36 19.67 -7.56
C ARG A 92 12.22 19.68 -8.59
N ALA A 93 11.32 18.71 -8.52
CA ALA A 93 10.21 18.55 -9.45
C ALA A 93 9.28 19.76 -9.46
N TYR A 94 8.91 20.29 -8.29
CA TYR A 94 7.97 21.41 -8.27
C TYR A 94 8.57 22.69 -8.85
N ILE A 95 9.88 22.91 -8.70
CA ILE A 95 10.60 24.05 -9.29
C ILE A 95 10.74 23.85 -10.81
N GLU A 96 11.13 22.65 -11.24
CA GLU A 96 11.26 22.32 -12.67
C GLU A 96 9.91 22.42 -13.40
N LEU A 97 8.80 22.08 -12.73
CA LEU A 97 7.46 22.29 -13.27
C LEU A 97 7.12 23.77 -13.38
N LEU A 98 7.43 24.58 -12.36
CA LEU A 98 7.27 26.04 -12.42
C LEU A 98 8.05 26.65 -13.59
N TRP A 99 9.31 26.22 -13.79
CA TRP A 99 10.12 26.67 -14.92
C TRP A 99 9.53 26.22 -16.26
N SER A 100 9.02 25.00 -16.34
CA SER A 100 8.38 24.49 -17.58
C SER A 100 7.13 25.29 -17.96
N ILE A 101 6.42 25.84 -16.97
CA ILE A 101 5.26 26.73 -17.18
C ILE A 101 5.72 28.14 -17.62
N ASN A 102 6.74 28.69 -16.98
CA ASN A 102 7.19 30.07 -17.22
C ASN A 102 8.14 30.21 -18.42
N MET A 103 8.76 29.12 -18.87
CA MET A 103 9.75 29.08 -19.96
C MET A 103 9.33 28.05 -21.02
N PRO A 104 8.34 28.38 -21.89
CA PRO A 104 7.77 27.41 -22.82
C PRO A 104 8.79 26.82 -23.81
N ASP A 105 9.85 27.57 -24.15
CA ASP A 105 10.93 27.13 -25.06
C ASP A 105 11.93 26.16 -24.39
N ARG A 106 11.94 26.09 -23.05
CA ARG A 106 12.85 25.26 -22.26
C ARG A 106 12.08 24.64 -21.11
N ARG A 107 11.48 23.48 -21.38
CA ARG A 107 10.73 22.71 -20.38
C ARG A 107 11.55 21.55 -19.83
N PRO A 108 12.13 21.66 -18.62
CA PRO A 108 12.74 20.51 -17.95
C PRO A 108 11.80 19.32 -17.83
N ILE A 109 10.50 19.58 -17.60
CA ILE A 109 9.44 18.58 -17.59
C ILE A 109 8.61 18.78 -18.86
N PRO A 110 8.62 17.81 -19.80
CA PRO A 110 7.86 17.92 -21.05
C PRO A 110 6.37 18.15 -20.82
N GLN A 111 5.72 18.79 -21.79
CA GLN A 111 4.26 18.98 -21.75
C GLN A 111 3.54 17.63 -21.67
N GLY A 112 2.51 17.53 -20.83
CA GLY A 112 1.77 16.29 -20.61
C GLY A 112 2.53 15.16 -19.92
N ALA A 113 3.75 15.39 -19.41
CA ALA A 113 4.47 14.38 -18.65
C ALA A 113 3.74 14.05 -17.34
N THR A 114 3.46 12.77 -17.12
CA THR A 114 2.80 12.26 -15.91
C THR A 114 3.78 11.80 -14.84
N PHE A 115 5.08 11.74 -15.17
CA PHE A 115 6.16 11.48 -14.24
C PHE A 115 7.49 12.04 -14.74
N VAL A 116 8.46 12.16 -13.84
CA VAL A 116 9.85 12.47 -14.12
C VAL A 116 10.75 11.55 -13.29
N ASP A 117 11.80 11.01 -13.91
CA ASP A 117 12.80 10.17 -13.24
C ASP A 117 14.06 10.98 -12.95
N TYR A 118 14.49 10.97 -11.69
CA TYR A 118 15.75 11.58 -11.25
C TYR A 118 16.75 10.53 -10.84
N VAL A 119 17.99 10.73 -11.29
CA VAL A 119 19.15 9.94 -10.86
C VAL A 119 20.04 10.84 -10.02
N PHE A 120 20.09 10.57 -8.72
CA PHE A 120 20.99 11.22 -7.77
C PHE A 120 22.20 10.31 -7.48
N PRO A 121 23.30 10.86 -6.94
CA PRO A 121 24.45 10.04 -6.52
C PRO A 121 24.06 8.96 -5.52
N SER A 122 23.14 9.28 -4.60
CA SER A 122 22.69 8.40 -3.52
C SER A 122 21.55 7.44 -3.91
N GLY A 123 20.93 7.57 -5.09
CA GLY A 123 19.82 6.72 -5.49
C GLY A 123 18.98 7.27 -6.64
N ASN A 124 17.95 6.52 -7.01
CA ASN A 124 17.03 6.89 -8.07
C ASN A 124 15.66 7.21 -7.48
N VAL A 125 14.96 8.20 -8.07
CA VAL A 125 13.63 8.60 -7.64
C VAL A 125 12.74 8.77 -8.85
N ARG A 126 11.54 8.18 -8.80
CA ARG A 126 10.46 8.47 -9.73
C ARG A 126 9.49 9.43 -9.06
N VAL A 127 9.25 10.59 -9.66
CA VAL A 127 8.24 11.55 -9.21
C VAL A 127 7.08 11.52 -10.19
N GLU A 128 5.94 11.04 -9.72
CA GLU A 128 4.67 11.10 -10.44
C GLU A 128 4.03 12.47 -10.25
N ILE A 129 3.44 12.98 -11.32
CA ILE A 129 2.82 14.30 -11.41
C ILE A 129 1.34 14.06 -11.68
N ILE A 130 0.52 14.29 -10.66
CA ILE A 130 -0.92 14.00 -10.67
C ILE A 130 -1.66 15.32 -10.54
N PRO A 131 -2.12 15.94 -11.64
CA PRO A 131 -2.90 17.17 -11.57
C PRO A 131 -4.20 16.93 -10.79
N GLU A 132 -4.60 17.87 -9.93
CA GLU A 132 -5.94 17.78 -9.30
C GLU A 132 -7.06 17.93 -10.34
N ALA A 133 -6.74 18.44 -11.54
CA ALA A 133 -7.62 18.40 -12.71
C ALA A 133 -8.00 16.98 -13.17
N ALA A 134 -7.25 15.95 -12.76
CA ALA A 134 -7.53 14.54 -13.05
C ALA A 134 -8.69 13.98 -12.21
N ARG A 135 -9.05 14.68 -11.12
CA ARG A 135 -10.05 14.28 -10.12
C ARG A 135 -11.26 15.19 -10.18
N LEU A 136 -12.39 14.71 -9.67
CA LEU A 136 -13.59 15.53 -9.49
C LEU A 136 -13.58 16.23 -8.13
N ASP A 137 -14.10 17.45 -8.09
CA ASP A 137 -14.24 18.19 -6.84
C ASP A 137 -15.36 17.59 -5.99
N VAL A 138 -15.01 16.92 -4.89
CA VAL A 138 -16.00 16.23 -4.03
C VAL A 138 -17.04 17.17 -3.45
N ASN A 139 -16.76 18.47 -3.33
CA ASN A 139 -17.72 19.44 -2.79
C ASN A 139 -18.72 19.95 -3.84
N PHE A 140 -18.41 19.85 -5.13
CA PHE A 140 -19.23 20.38 -6.22
C PHE A 140 -19.77 19.31 -7.18
N THR A 141 -19.25 18.09 -7.12
CA THR A 141 -19.63 16.99 -8.03
C THR A 141 -21.11 16.64 -7.84
N PRO A 142 -21.95 16.63 -8.89
CA PRO A 142 -23.34 16.23 -8.79
C PRO A 142 -23.52 14.80 -8.25
N VAL A 143 -24.60 14.54 -7.51
CA VAL A 143 -24.89 13.22 -6.93
C VAL A 143 -24.92 12.12 -7.99
N GLN A 144 -25.46 12.42 -9.18
CA GLN A 144 -25.49 11.47 -10.30
C GLN A 144 -24.09 11.07 -10.77
N ASP A 145 -23.12 11.99 -10.75
CA ASP A 145 -21.74 11.70 -11.14
C ASP A 145 -21.03 10.88 -10.05
N LEU A 146 -21.31 11.14 -8.76
CA LEU A 146 -20.83 10.31 -7.65
C LEU A 146 -21.37 8.86 -7.73
N PHE A 147 -22.64 8.70 -8.10
CA PHE A 147 -23.24 7.38 -8.34
C PHE A 147 -22.57 6.66 -9.52
N ARG A 148 -22.38 7.33 -10.66
CA ARG A 148 -21.66 6.77 -11.81
C ARG A 148 -20.22 6.44 -11.48
N LEU A 149 -19.55 7.25 -10.66
CA LEU A 149 -18.22 6.97 -10.16
C LEU A 149 -18.20 5.69 -9.33
N GLY A 150 -19.10 5.54 -8.36
CA GLY A 150 -19.19 4.36 -7.52
C GLY A 150 -19.42 3.08 -8.34
N THR A 151 -20.35 3.13 -9.30
CA THR A 151 -20.61 1.98 -10.20
C THR A 151 -19.40 1.67 -11.10
N ALA A 152 -18.69 2.68 -11.62
CA ALA A 152 -17.44 2.47 -12.37
C ALA A 152 -16.32 1.87 -11.49
N LEU A 153 -16.29 2.22 -10.21
CA LEU A 153 -15.43 1.61 -9.19
C LEU A 153 -15.91 0.22 -8.75
N GLY A 154 -17.00 -0.30 -9.31
CA GLY A 154 -17.46 -1.68 -9.08
C GLY A 154 -18.29 -1.84 -7.80
N ILE A 155 -18.74 -0.73 -7.24
CA ILE A 155 -19.70 -0.73 -6.14
C ILE A 155 -21.07 -1.10 -6.73
N GLU A 156 -21.78 -1.98 -6.03
CA GLU A 156 -23.15 -2.37 -6.39
C GLU A 156 -24.06 -1.12 -6.48
N PRO A 157 -24.98 -1.04 -7.47
CA PRO A 157 -25.76 0.18 -7.73
C PRO A 157 -26.53 0.75 -6.53
N GLU A 158 -27.24 -0.07 -5.75
CA GLU A 158 -28.00 0.42 -4.59
C GLU A 158 -27.05 1.02 -3.54
N ARG A 159 -25.93 0.34 -3.27
CA ARG A 159 -24.89 0.84 -2.36
C ARG A 159 -24.21 2.10 -2.90
N ALA A 160 -23.93 2.18 -4.20
CA ALA A 160 -23.35 3.36 -4.83
C ALA A 160 -24.28 4.57 -4.72
N GLN A 161 -25.59 4.34 -4.84
CA GLN A 161 -26.61 5.38 -4.67
C GLN A 161 -26.69 5.88 -3.22
N GLU A 162 -26.66 4.96 -2.24
CA GLU A 162 -26.64 5.34 -0.82
C GLU A 162 -25.38 6.14 -0.47
N ILE A 163 -24.21 5.70 -0.92
CA ILE A 163 -22.94 6.41 -0.69
C ILE A 163 -22.98 7.80 -1.33
N ALA A 164 -23.45 7.92 -2.57
CA ALA A 164 -23.55 9.21 -3.25
C ALA A 164 -24.48 10.18 -2.50
N ALA A 165 -25.62 9.70 -1.98
CA ALA A 165 -26.52 10.49 -1.16
C ALA A 165 -25.92 10.86 0.20
N ALA A 166 -25.18 9.94 0.83
CA ALA A 166 -24.50 10.20 2.10
C ALA A 166 -23.38 11.24 1.97
N ILE A 167 -22.61 11.21 0.87
CA ILE A 167 -21.60 12.24 0.57
C ILE A 167 -22.26 13.61 0.38
N ASP A 168 -23.40 13.63 -0.32
CA ASP A 168 -24.13 14.87 -0.58
C ASP A 168 -24.70 15.50 0.70
N ASP A 169 -25.27 14.69 1.57
CA ASP A 169 -25.76 15.12 2.89
C ASP A 169 -24.61 15.58 3.82
N TRP A 170 -23.47 14.89 3.78
CA TRP A 170 -22.30 15.24 4.58
C TRP A 170 -21.75 16.64 4.24
N ARG A 171 -21.73 16.99 2.96
CA ARG A 171 -21.09 18.22 2.45
C ARG A 171 -21.99 19.46 2.45
N HIS A 172 -23.29 19.32 2.73
CA HIS A 172 -24.25 20.42 2.69
C HIS A 172 -24.85 20.72 4.07
N PRO A 173 -25.18 22.00 4.36
CA PRO A 173 -25.90 22.36 5.58
C PRO A 173 -27.23 21.61 5.72
N ALA A 174 -27.47 21.01 6.88
CA ALA A 174 -28.75 20.38 7.21
C ALA A 174 -29.79 21.45 7.58
N THR A 175 -30.68 21.79 6.66
CA THR A 175 -31.73 22.81 6.89
C THR A 175 -32.96 22.26 7.62
N GLU A 176 -33.29 20.98 7.41
CA GLU A 176 -34.50 20.31 7.96
C GLU A 176 -34.16 19.02 8.74
N GLY A 177 -32.89 18.87 9.15
CA GLY A 177 -32.34 17.63 9.71
C GLY A 177 -31.88 16.65 8.63
N SER A 178 -30.99 15.73 8.99
CA SER A 178 -30.42 14.72 8.08
C SER A 178 -30.98 13.32 8.33
N VAL A 179 -31.25 12.59 7.25
CA VAL A 179 -31.63 11.16 7.30
C VAL A 179 -30.45 10.27 7.75
N PHE A 180 -29.22 10.74 7.60
CA PHE A 180 -28.00 10.02 7.95
C PHE A 180 -27.52 10.29 9.38
N ASP A 181 -27.94 11.39 10.01
CA ASP A 181 -27.58 11.72 11.39
C ASP A 181 -27.87 10.60 12.41
N PRO A 182 -29.07 9.96 12.40
CA PRO A 182 -29.35 8.85 13.30
C PRO A 182 -28.34 7.69 13.18
N TYR A 183 -27.81 7.46 11.97
CA TYR A 183 -26.76 6.45 11.77
C TYR A 183 -25.48 6.83 12.51
N TYR A 184 -24.97 8.06 12.33
CA TYR A 184 -23.72 8.49 12.98
C TYR A 184 -23.85 8.54 14.52
N LEU A 185 -25.02 8.94 15.02
CA LEU A 185 -25.32 8.94 16.45
C LEU A 185 -25.43 7.53 17.06
N SER A 186 -25.70 6.50 16.24
CA SER A 186 -25.77 5.10 16.68
C SER A 186 -24.40 4.41 16.78
N LEU A 187 -23.34 5.00 16.22
CA LEU A 187 -21.98 4.44 16.25
C LEU A 187 -21.34 4.56 17.64
N THR A 188 -20.29 3.78 17.88
CA THR A 188 -19.49 3.85 19.12
C THR A 188 -18.00 4.01 18.77
N PRO A 189 -17.37 5.16 19.07
CA PRO A 189 -17.97 6.37 19.62
C PRO A 189 -18.95 7.02 18.64
N SER A 190 -19.99 7.66 19.17
CA SER A 190 -20.97 8.40 18.36
C SER A 190 -20.41 9.74 17.93
N PHE A 191 -20.77 10.21 16.74
CA PHE A 191 -20.45 11.55 16.26
C PHE A 191 -21.60 12.11 15.42
N ARG A 192 -21.50 13.38 15.02
CA ARG A 192 -22.50 14.06 14.17
C ARG A 192 -21.98 14.19 12.74
N GLY A 193 -22.89 14.21 11.77
CA GLY A 193 -22.55 14.61 10.41
C GLY A 193 -21.97 16.03 10.40
N ARG A 194 -21.00 16.28 9.51
CA ARG A 194 -20.33 17.59 9.43
C ARG A 194 -21.26 18.67 8.88
N HIS A 195 -22.10 18.33 7.90
CA HIS A 195 -23.01 19.24 7.21
C HIS A 195 -22.34 20.51 6.68
N ALA A 196 -21.13 20.36 6.17
CA ALA A 196 -20.33 21.42 5.58
C ALA A 196 -19.33 20.81 4.60
N SER A 197 -18.81 21.65 3.68
CA SER A 197 -17.81 21.23 2.71
C SER A 197 -16.68 20.42 3.35
N LEU A 198 -16.27 19.34 2.69
CA LEU A 198 -15.09 18.57 3.06
C LEU A 198 -13.86 19.48 2.93
N GLU A 199 -13.03 19.47 3.96
CA GLU A 199 -11.73 20.14 3.98
C GLU A 199 -10.62 19.18 3.56
N GLU A 200 -10.79 17.90 3.87
CA GLU A 200 -9.86 16.84 3.51
C GLU A 200 -10.60 15.68 2.85
N ILE A 201 -9.94 15.01 1.90
CA ILE A 201 -10.59 13.93 1.15
C ILE A 201 -10.80 12.68 2.01
N GLU A 202 -9.95 12.46 3.02
CA GLU A 202 -10.02 11.35 3.97
C GLU A 202 -11.25 11.42 4.88
N GLU A 203 -11.93 12.56 4.97
CA GLU A 203 -13.22 12.67 5.67
C GLU A 203 -14.29 11.76 5.06
N LEU A 204 -14.14 11.37 3.78
CA LEU A 204 -14.99 10.37 3.16
C LEU A 204 -15.00 9.04 3.92
N LEU A 205 -13.94 8.70 4.67
CA LEU A 205 -13.91 7.49 5.50
C LEU A 205 -14.91 7.52 6.67
N LEU A 206 -15.43 8.69 7.03
CA LEU A 206 -16.47 8.86 8.05
C LEU A 206 -17.88 8.77 7.46
N VAL A 207 -18.02 8.95 6.15
CA VAL A 207 -19.30 8.93 5.45
C VAL A 207 -19.87 7.52 5.41
N LYS A 208 -21.17 7.39 5.69
CA LYS A 208 -21.87 6.11 5.68
C LYS A 208 -21.61 5.33 4.39
N GLY A 209 -21.25 4.05 4.54
CA GLY A 209 -21.07 3.10 3.45
C GLY A 209 -19.68 3.12 2.81
N VAL A 210 -18.87 4.16 3.03
CA VAL A 210 -17.48 4.23 2.59
C VAL A 210 -16.62 3.35 3.50
N THR A 211 -15.82 2.49 2.89
CA THR A 211 -14.88 1.60 3.59
C THR A 211 -13.46 1.90 3.12
N PRO A 212 -12.42 1.49 3.87
CA PRO A 212 -11.04 1.65 3.40
C PRO A 212 -10.80 1.08 2.00
N ASP A 213 -11.42 -0.06 1.70
CA ASP A 213 -11.34 -0.72 0.39
C ASP A 213 -11.97 0.11 -0.74
N ILE A 214 -13.09 0.78 -0.47
CA ILE A 214 -13.73 1.70 -1.43
C ILE A 214 -12.90 2.98 -1.58
N PHE A 215 -12.34 3.47 -0.48
CA PHE A 215 -11.63 4.74 -0.44
C PHE A 215 -10.24 4.65 -1.08
N TYR A 216 -9.42 3.70 -0.65
CA TYR A 216 -8.06 3.47 -1.14
C TYR A 216 -8.00 2.59 -2.39
N GLY A 217 -9.06 1.85 -2.67
CA GLY A 217 -9.10 0.88 -3.76
C GLY A 217 -8.75 -0.53 -3.30
N THR A 218 -8.85 -1.47 -4.23
CA THR A 218 -8.64 -2.90 -3.98
C THR A 218 -7.82 -3.53 -5.10
N TYR A 219 -7.49 -4.81 -4.96
CA TYR A 219 -6.89 -5.60 -6.03
C TYR A 219 -7.93 -6.61 -6.53
N ILE A 220 -8.15 -6.63 -7.84
CA ILE A 220 -9.07 -7.59 -8.47
C ILE A 220 -8.27 -8.60 -9.30
N PRO A 221 -8.75 -9.85 -9.44
CA PRO A 221 -8.17 -10.81 -10.37
C PRO A 221 -8.06 -10.22 -11.78
N ALA A 222 -6.92 -10.43 -12.43
CA ALA A 222 -6.77 -10.13 -13.85
C ALA A 222 -7.77 -10.96 -14.67
N ALA A 223 -8.15 -10.45 -15.84
CA ALA A 223 -9.05 -11.17 -16.75
C ALA A 223 -8.50 -12.58 -17.07
N GLU A 224 -9.40 -13.55 -17.26
CA GLU A 224 -9.02 -14.92 -17.62
C GLU A 224 -8.16 -14.92 -18.89
N GLY A 225 -6.96 -15.51 -18.80
CA GLY A 225 -5.98 -15.53 -19.88
C GLY A 225 -4.68 -14.75 -19.62
N ALA A 226 -4.48 -14.21 -18.41
CA ALA A 226 -3.22 -13.58 -18.02
C ALA A 226 -2.02 -14.50 -18.33
N GLY A 227 -1.10 -14.01 -19.17
CA GLY A 227 0.03 -14.80 -19.66
C GLY A 227 1.04 -15.17 -18.56
N PRO A 228 1.96 -16.12 -18.80
CA PRO A 228 3.04 -16.41 -17.88
C PRO A 228 3.87 -15.14 -17.60
N GLY A 229 3.81 -14.63 -16.35
CA GLY A 229 4.52 -13.42 -15.93
C GLY A 229 3.66 -12.16 -15.80
N GLU A 230 2.38 -12.21 -16.17
CA GLU A 230 1.46 -11.10 -15.92
C GLU A 230 0.93 -11.11 -14.47
N PRO A 231 0.73 -9.93 -13.86
CA PRO A 231 0.23 -9.85 -12.50
C PRO A 231 -1.17 -10.45 -12.40
N ARG A 232 -1.31 -11.47 -11.54
CA ARG A 232 -2.60 -12.14 -11.28
C ARG A 232 -3.66 -11.23 -10.67
N LEU A 233 -3.22 -10.14 -10.07
CA LEU A 233 -4.05 -9.12 -9.43
C LEU A 233 -3.74 -7.77 -10.08
N VAL A 234 -4.78 -7.07 -10.51
CA VAL A 234 -4.69 -5.72 -11.08
C VAL A 234 -5.22 -4.73 -10.04
N PRO A 235 -4.51 -3.62 -9.77
CA PRO A 235 -5.02 -2.59 -8.88
C PRO A 235 -6.28 -1.96 -9.47
N ARG A 236 -7.29 -1.83 -8.63
CA ARG A 236 -8.52 -1.07 -8.89
C ARG A 236 -8.48 0.15 -7.98
N GLY A 237 -8.37 1.33 -8.58
CA GLY A 237 -8.30 2.59 -7.85
C GLY A 237 -9.52 2.81 -6.94
N GLY A 238 -9.36 3.66 -5.94
CA GLY A 238 -10.41 4.01 -4.99
C GLY A 238 -11.00 5.40 -5.23
N LEU A 239 -11.88 5.83 -4.32
CA LEU A 239 -12.38 7.21 -4.31
C LEU A 239 -11.24 8.24 -4.18
N ALA A 240 -10.17 7.93 -3.44
CA ALA A 240 -9.02 8.83 -3.25
C ALA A 240 -8.24 9.09 -4.56
N ASP A 241 -8.34 8.20 -5.54
CA ASP A 241 -7.74 8.39 -6.87
C ASP A 241 -8.63 9.25 -7.79
N CYS A 242 -9.91 9.36 -7.47
CA CYS A 242 -10.94 9.93 -8.35
C CYS A 242 -11.51 11.27 -7.86
N LEU A 243 -11.48 11.50 -6.54
CA LEU A 243 -12.07 12.65 -5.87
C LEU A 243 -11.01 13.47 -5.14
N SER A 244 -11.25 14.78 -5.04
CA SER A 244 -10.40 15.72 -4.31
C SER A 244 -11.20 16.92 -3.85
N VAL A 245 -10.81 17.57 -2.76
CA VAL A 245 -11.38 18.86 -2.34
C VAL A 245 -10.94 20.04 -3.22
N TYR A 246 -9.90 19.82 -4.05
CA TYR A 246 -9.40 20.77 -5.04
C TYR A 246 -9.55 20.28 -6.48
N GLY A 247 -10.40 19.26 -6.67
CA GLY A 247 -10.63 18.64 -7.96
C GLY A 247 -11.26 19.59 -8.99
N SER A 248 -11.55 19.05 -10.17
CA SER A 248 -12.25 19.81 -11.20
C SER A 248 -13.76 19.89 -10.93
N LYS A 249 -14.33 21.08 -11.15
CA LYS A 249 -15.77 21.35 -11.02
C LYS A 249 -16.56 21.17 -12.32
N ASP A 250 -15.87 21.21 -13.45
CA ASP A 250 -16.49 21.26 -14.78
C ASP A 250 -15.80 20.24 -15.71
N ARG A 251 -14.57 20.55 -16.14
CA ARG A 251 -13.83 19.74 -17.13
C ARG A 251 -12.65 19.00 -16.49
N VAL A 252 -12.57 17.69 -16.64
CA VAL A 252 -11.43 16.88 -16.16
C VAL A 252 -10.36 16.74 -17.22
N ASP A 253 -9.11 16.57 -16.80
CA ASP A 253 -7.98 16.41 -17.73
C ASP A 253 -7.98 15.02 -18.40
N ALA A 254 -8.12 14.97 -19.71
CA ALA A 254 -8.19 13.74 -20.49
C ALA A 254 -6.88 12.92 -20.45
N ASN A 255 -5.74 13.58 -20.24
CA ASN A 255 -4.44 12.91 -20.22
C ASN A 255 -4.17 12.16 -18.90
N THR A 256 -4.81 12.58 -17.80
CA THR A 256 -4.47 12.09 -16.46
C THR A 256 -5.65 11.51 -15.69
N ALA A 257 -6.90 11.85 -16.03
CA ALA A 257 -8.08 11.36 -15.31
C ALA A 257 -8.18 9.83 -15.34
N ALA A 258 -8.53 9.22 -14.21
CA ALA A 258 -8.75 7.78 -14.12
C ALA A 258 -9.95 7.34 -15.00
N PRO A 259 -9.99 6.10 -15.52
CA PRO A 259 -11.12 5.60 -16.29
C PRO A 259 -12.48 5.75 -15.57
N ALA A 260 -12.48 5.58 -14.24
CA ALA A 260 -13.69 5.75 -13.42
C ALA A 260 -14.17 7.21 -13.38
N VAL A 261 -13.25 8.19 -13.39
CA VAL A 261 -13.58 9.62 -13.50
C VAL A 261 -14.18 9.94 -14.87
N LEU A 262 -13.63 9.36 -15.95
CA LEU A 262 -14.17 9.52 -17.30
C LEU A 262 -15.59 8.94 -17.41
N ALA A 263 -15.84 7.78 -16.81
CA ALA A 263 -17.17 7.18 -16.73
C ALA A 263 -18.13 8.05 -15.90
N ALA A 264 -17.67 8.57 -14.76
CA ALA A 264 -18.45 9.44 -13.89
C ALA A 264 -18.98 10.66 -14.65
N ILE A 265 -18.13 11.30 -15.47
CA ILE A 265 -18.55 12.47 -16.24
C ILE A 265 -19.45 12.14 -17.44
N GLY A 266 -19.71 10.85 -17.71
CA GLY A 266 -20.66 10.39 -18.71
C GLY A 266 -20.06 9.85 -20.01
N LEU A 267 -18.76 9.57 -20.07
CA LEU A 267 -18.19 8.91 -21.24
C LEU A 267 -18.56 7.41 -21.26
N GLY A 268 -18.89 6.92 -22.45
CA GLY A 268 -19.13 5.49 -22.68
C GLY A 268 -17.83 4.67 -22.69
N PRO A 269 -17.90 3.35 -22.45
CA PRO A 269 -16.72 2.47 -22.35
C PRO A 269 -15.78 2.55 -23.56
N TYR A 270 -16.32 2.64 -24.77
CA TYR A 270 -15.55 2.76 -26.01
C TYR A 270 -14.71 4.06 -26.04
N ALA A 271 -15.30 5.19 -25.67
CA ALA A 271 -14.59 6.47 -25.62
C ALA A 271 -13.47 6.42 -24.57
N ILE A 272 -13.74 5.80 -23.41
CA ILE A 272 -12.76 5.65 -22.33
C ILE A 272 -11.57 4.79 -22.78
N SER A 273 -11.81 3.63 -23.38
CA SER A 273 -10.73 2.75 -23.85
C SER A 273 -9.85 3.44 -24.89
N GLU A 274 -10.46 4.15 -25.84
CA GLU A 274 -9.72 4.90 -26.86
C GLU A 274 -8.88 6.04 -26.26
N ILE A 275 -9.41 6.80 -25.30
CA ILE A 275 -8.65 7.86 -24.61
C ILE A 275 -7.46 7.25 -23.87
N VAL A 276 -7.68 6.16 -23.13
CA VAL A 276 -6.65 5.50 -22.33
C VAL A 276 -5.56 4.90 -23.21
N GLU A 277 -5.90 4.25 -24.32
CA GLU A 277 -4.91 3.68 -25.24
C GLU A 277 -4.13 4.76 -25.98
N ARG A 278 -4.78 5.81 -26.48
CA ARG A 278 -4.09 6.89 -27.19
C ARG A 278 -3.13 7.66 -26.29
N ARG A 279 -3.55 8.00 -25.07
CA ARG A 279 -2.69 8.76 -24.14
C ARG A 279 -1.51 7.95 -23.61
N ARG A 280 -1.53 6.61 -23.73
CA ARG A 280 -0.35 5.75 -23.46
C ARG A 280 0.74 5.93 -24.51
N LEU A 281 0.38 6.25 -25.75
CA LEU A 281 1.32 6.50 -26.84
C LEU A 281 1.87 7.93 -26.80
N ALA A 282 0.98 8.91 -26.67
CA ALA A 282 1.33 10.31 -26.54
C ALA A 282 0.19 11.10 -25.86
N PRO A 283 0.50 12.11 -25.03
CA PRO A 283 -0.53 12.97 -24.45
C PRO A 283 -1.28 13.72 -25.56
N PHE A 284 -2.59 13.86 -25.39
CA PHE A 284 -3.41 14.67 -26.27
C PHE A 284 -3.04 16.15 -26.16
N THR A 285 -2.96 16.83 -27.30
CA THR A 285 -3.13 18.29 -27.37
C THR A 285 -4.62 18.64 -27.43
N GLU A 286 -5.00 19.85 -27.03
CA GLU A 286 -6.42 20.25 -27.04
C GLU A 286 -7.09 20.14 -28.43
N PRO A 287 -6.44 20.53 -29.56
CA PRO A 287 -7.01 20.31 -30.88
C PRO A 287 -7.19 18.82 -31.23
N GLN A 288 -6.21 17.98 -30.91
CA GLN A 288 -6.29 16.54 -31.16
C GLN A 288 -7.41 15.89 -30.35
N LEU A 289 -7.57 16.29 -29.09
CA LEU A 289 -8.65 15.81 -28.23
C LEU A 289 -10.01 16.17 -28.83
N PHE A 290 -10.20 17.42 -29.25
CA PHE A 290 -11.45 17.89 -29.83
C PHE A 290 -11.80 17.16 -31.13
N SER A 291 -10.85 17.05 -32.07
CA SER A 291 -11.06 16.31 -33.33
C SER A 291 -11.36 14.83 -33.09
N PHE A 292 -10.69 14.21 -32.11
CA PHE A 292 -10.97 12.84 -31.73
C PHE A 292 -12.40 12.68 -31.20
N LEU A 293 -12.81 13.52 -30.24
CA LEU A 293 -14.14 13.43 -29.63
C LEU A 293 -15.27 13.66 -30.64
N GLN A 294 -15.09 14.57 -31.60
CA GLN A 294 -16.02 14.74 -32.72
C GLN A 294 -16.13 13.48 -33.59
N SER A 295 -15.01 12.81 -33.88
CA SER A 295 -15.01 11.61 -34.74
C SER A 295 -15.73 10.40 -34.11
N ILE A 296 -15.80 10.35 -32.78
CA ILE A 296 -16.55 9.33 -32.03
C ILE A 296 -17.95 9.80 -31.59
N GLY A 297 -18.42 10.94 -32.07
CA GLY A 297 -19.77 11.45 -31.81
C GLY A 297 -20.00 12.03 -30.40
N VAL A 298 -18.95 12.45 -29.71
CA VAL A 298 -19.04 13.08 -28.38
C VAL A 298 -19.08 14.61 -28.53
N SER A 299 -20.27 15.20 -28.38
CA SER A 299 -20.54 16.60 -28.72
C SER A 299 -20.25 17.61 -27.60
N ASN A 300 -20.33 17.19 -26.34
CA ASN A 300 -20.10 18.07 -25.17
C ASN A 300 -19.26 17.38 -24.09
N PRO A 301 -18.00 17.06 -24.38
CA PRO A 301 -17.15 16.40 -23.42
C PRO A 301 -16.77 17.36 -22.29
N ARG A 302 -17.05 16.94 -21.05
CA ARG A 302 -16.50 17.57 -19.83
C ARG A 302 -15.00 17.26 -19.67
N LEU A 303 -14.24 17.39 -20.76
CA LEU A 303 -12.81 17.08 -20.87
C LEU A 303 -12.03 18.30 -21.29
N ARG A 304 -10.81 18.43 -20.78
CA ARG A 304 -9.79 19.40 -21.20
C ARG A 304 -8.43 18.71 -21.32
N VAL A 305 -7.44 19.43 -21.82
CA VAL A 305 -6.04 19.03 -21.76
C VAL A 305 -5.35 19.96 -20.77
N GLU A 306 -4.69 19.38 -19.78
CA GLU A 306 -4.03 20.12 -18.70
C GLU A 306 -5.00 21.02 -17.92
N GLY A 307 -4.47 21.80 -16.98
CA GLY A 307 -5.22 22.81 -16.23
C GLY A 307 -5.24 22.57 -14.73
N ASN A 308 -5.92 23.48 -14.03
CA ASN A 308 -5.80 23.72 -12.59
C ASN A 308 -4.37 24.14 -12.18
N SER A 309 -4.25 24.80 -11.04
CA SER A 309 -2.95 25.25 -10.53
C SER A 309 -2.45 24.39 -9.38
N ILE A 310 -3.14 23.29 -9.07
CA ILE A 310 -2.81 22.38 -7.97
C ILE A 310 -2.45 21.01 -8.53
N VAL A 311 -1.31 20.48 -8.09
CA VAL A 311 -0.74 19.21 -8.53
C VAL A 311 -0.29 18.42 -7.31
N THR A 312 -0.66 17.16 -7.23
CA THR A 312 -0.08 16.21 -6.29
C THR A 312 1.17 15.59 -6.92
N MET A 313 2.32 15.76 -6.27
CA MET A 313 3.57 15.12 -6.63
C MET A 313 3.84 13.94 -5.70
N ARG A 314 4.06 12.75 -6.25
CA ARG A 314 4.36 11.54 -5.47
C ARG A 314 5.72 11.00 -5.86
N ALA A 315 6.67 11.03 -4.93
CA ALA A 315 8.05 10.62 -5.17
C ALA A 315 8.36 9.29 -4.50
N THR A 316 8.70 8.27 -5.30
CA THR A 316 9.15 6.96 -4.84
C THR A 316 10.66 6.83 -5.03
N ALA A 317 11.40 6.79 -3.92
CA ALA A 317 12.87 6.73 -3.90
C ALA A 317 13.38 5.33 -3.60
N ARG A 318 14.51 4.98 -4.23
CA ARG A 318 15.31 3.78 -3.96
C ARG A 318 16.78 4.15 -3.88
N LEU A 319 17.43 3.79 -2.78
CA LEU A 319 18.84 4.11 -2.56
C LEU A 319 19.77 3.31 -3.47
N ARG A 320 20.94 3.87 -3.74
CA ARG A 320 22.07 3.17 -4.33
C ARG A 320 22.94 2.62 -3.20
N LEU A 321 23.10 1.31 -3.18
CA LEU A 321 23.95 0.59 -2.24
C LEU A 321 25.43 0.80 -2.58
N ALA A 322 26.33 0.51 -1.63
CA ALA A 322 27.77 0.58 -1.85
C ALA A 322 28.26 -0.34 -3.00
N SER A 323 27.53 -1.42 -3.28
CA SER A 323 27.76 -2.31 -4.42
C SER A 323 27.42 -1.68 -5.78
N GLY A 324 26.83 -0.48 -5.80
CA GLY A 324 26.33 0.20 -7.00
C GLY A 324 24.90 -0.20 -7.39
N GLN A 325 24.36 -1.28 -6.83
CA GLN A 325 22.99 -1.76 -7.06
C GLN A 325 21.96 -0.86 -6.38
N ILE A 326 20.73 -0.86 -6.89
CA ILE A 326 19.61 -0.13 -6.28
C ILE A 326 18.94 -1.01 -5.23
N SER A 327 18.72 -0.46 -4.04
CA SER A 327 18.04 -1.11 -2.92
C SER A 327 16.61 -1.51 -3.29
N ASP A 328 16.15 -2.62 -2.73
CA ASP A 328 14.74 -3.03 -2.81
C ASP A 328 13.85 -2.24 -1.86
N LEU A 329 14.44 -1.56 -0.86
CA LEU A 329 13.74 -0.63 0.00
C LEU A 329 13.23 0.55 -0.83
N LYS A 330 11.92 0.76 -0.80
CA LYS A 330 11.22 1.89 -1.39
C LYS A 330 10.66 2.77 -0.29
N ARG A 331 10.81 4.08 -0.42
CA ARG A 331 10.06 5.06 0.38
C ARG A 331 9.35 6.02 -0.55
N THR A 332 8.08 6.27 -0.24
CA THR A 332 7.23 7.14 -1.05
C THR A 332 6.69 8.26 -0.19
N VAL A 333 6.91 9.49 -0.66
CA VAL A 333 6.46 10.75 -0.06
C VAL A 333 5.59 11.45 -1.08
N ALA A 334 4.62 12.25 -0.63
CA ALA A 334 3.85 13.09 -1.54
C ALA A 334 3.67 14.52 -1.02
N ALA A 335 3.49 15.45 -1.94
CA ALA A 335 3.15 16.82 -1.64
C ALA A 335 2.08 17.33 -2.59
N GLN A 336 1.08 18.04 -2.07
CA GLN A 336 0.14 18.76 -2.90
C GLN A 336 0.59 20.21 -3.02
N VAL A 337 0.89 20.62 -4.25
CA VAL A 337 1.55 21.89 -4.56
C VAL A 337 0.62 22.76 -5.38
N LYS A 338 0.41 24.00 -4.91
CA LYS A 338 -0.33 25.05 -5.60
C LYS A 338 0.63 26.04 -6.23
N TYR A 339 0.53 26.18 -7.54
CA TYR A 339 1.17 27.19 -8.34
C TYR A 339 0.27 28.44 -8.38
N LEU A 340 0.89 29.60 -8.18
CA LEU A 340 0.24 30.89 -8.27
C LEU A 340 0.49 31.54 -9.63
N ARG A 341 -0.30 32.57 -9.95
CA ARG A 341 -0.12 33.31 -11.21
C ARG A 341 1.22 34.04 -11.21
N ALA A 342 1.77 34.26 -12.40
CA ALA A 342 3.00 35.03 -12.58
C ALA A 342 2.89 36.39 -11.87
N GLY A 343 3.89 36.73 -11.05
CA GLY A 343 3.95 37.97 -10.27
C GLY A 343 3.53 37.85 -8.80
N GLN A 344 3.04 36.70 -8.34
CA GLN A 344 2.80 36.45 -6.91
C GLN A 344 4.05 35.87 -6.23
N ASP A 345 4.33 36.30 -4.99
CA ASP A 345 5.47 35.86 -4.18
C ASP A 345 4.98 35.35 -2.80
N PRO A 346 5.23 34.09 -2.42
CA PRO A 346 5.93 33.06 -3.19
C PRO A 346 5.07 32.51 -4.36
N PRO A 347 5.67 32.12 -5.50
CA PRO A 347 4.93 31.60 -6.65
C PRO A 347 4.38 30.18 -6.43
N ILE A 348 4.77 29.52 -5.33
CA ILE A 348 4.45 28.14 -4.99
C ILE A 348 4.04 28.07 -3.51
N HIS A 349 2.96 27.36 -3.23
CA HIS A 349 2.55 26.97 -1.89
C HIS A 349 2.40 25.45 -1.79
N ILE A 350 3.02 24.85 -0.78
CA ILE A 350 2.74 23.46 -0.41
C ILE A 350 1.46 23.49 0.44
N LEU A 351 0.38 22.93 -0.07
CA LEU A 351 -0.90 22.84 0.64
C LEU A 351 -0.88 21.71 1.65
N ARG A 352 -0.25 20.58 1.31
CA ARG A 352 -0.22 19.38 2.13
C ARG A 352 1.03 18.56 1.87
N TRP A 353 1.50 17.88 2.92
CA TRP A 353 2.65 16.98 2.90
C TRP A 353 2.27 15.63 3.48
N TYR A 354 2.68 14.56 2.81
CA TYR A 354 2.47 13.18 3.22
C TYR A 354 3.81 12.50 3.42
N ASP A 355 4.19 12.27 4.68
CA ASP A 355 5.44 11.56 5.01
C ASP A 355 5.43 10.10 4.52
N THR A 356 4.22 9.53 4.41
CA THR A 356 3.97 8.23 3.81
C THR A 356 2.83 8.34 2.82
N ALA A 357 3.13 8.12 1.54
CA ALA A 357 2.11 8.02 0.50
C ALA A 357 2.11 6.60 -0.08
N TRP A 358 0.93 6.08 -0.39
CA TRP A 358 0.83 4.83 -1.14
C TRP A 358 1.15 5.07 -2.61
N SER A 359 1.93 4.19 -3.21
CA SER A 359 2.15 4.07 -4.66
C SER A 359 1.75 2.65 -5.03
N ASN A 360 0.80 2.53 -5.95
CA ASN A 360 0.39 1.23 -6.51
C ASN A 360 1.45 0.67 -7.45
#